data_AF-A0A537FIK0-F1
#
_entry.id   AF-A0A537FIK0-F1
#
_cell.length_a   1.000
_cell.length_b   1.000
_cell.length_c   1.000
_cell.angle_alpha   90.00
_cell.angle_beta   90.00
_cell.angle_gamma   90.00
#
_symmetry.space_group_name_H-M   'P 1'
#
loop_
_entity.id
_entity.type
_entity.pdbx_description
1 polymer ?
#
loop_
_entity_poly.entity_id
_entity_poly.type
_entity_poly.pdbx_seq_one_letter_code
_entity_poly.pdbx_strand_id
1 'polypeptide(L)'
;MKRTNSIIIIVIMLVGVVATAFIYSLAFVPNCGTPPIGGSPTIHGTIGIIYINSVPYYDMNVTFTAVQQSVNVAGTIFQTTDFQDPSFPHLQGTSCITLPNNPFRATLQVTFTDATLQTLTISYGGSPPTTTGTQSFTSNHTPGAGVEWLQGAPCLQGAMDNCILTLLVTQT
;
A
#
# COMPACT_ATOMS: atom_id res chain seq x y z
N MET A 1 36.40 42.81 -31.37
CA MET A 1 36.18 42.54 -29.92
C MET A 1 34.71 42.61 -29.47
N LYS A 2 33.79 43.33 -30.13
CA LYS A 2 32.36 43.41 -29.71
C LYS A 2 31.53 42.12 -29.85
N ARG A 3 31.86 41.24 -30.80
CA ARG A 3 31.14 39.97 -31.03
C ARG A 3 31.31 38.94 -29.91
N THR A 4 32.51 38.82 -29.33
CA THR A 4 32.81 37.83 -28.28
C THR A 4 32.03 38.10 -27.00
N ASN A 5 31.93 39.37 -26.59
CA ASN A 5 31.18 39.77 -25.39
C ASN A 5 29.67 39.51 -25.55
N SER A 6 29.15 39.65 -26.77
CA SER A 6 27.73 39.40 -27.06
C SER A 6 27.38 37.91 -26.94
N ILE A 7 28.26 37.02 -27.38
CA ILE A 7 28.08 35.56 -27.27
C ILE A 7 28.11 35.14 -25.80
N ILE A 8 29.06 35.67 -25.02
CA ILE A 8 29.18 35.37 -23.58
C ILE A 8 27.90 35.78 -22.83
N ILE A 9 27.34 36.97 -23.13
CA ILE A 9 26.10 37.44 -22.51
C ILE A 9 24.92 36.52 -22.85
N ILE A 10 24.79 36.09 -24.11
CA ILE A 10 23.72 35.18 -24.53
C ILE A 10 23.84 33.82 -23.83
N VAL A 11 25.06 33.29 -23.70
CA VAL A 11 25.30 32.01 -23.01
C VAL A 11 24.95 32.12 -21.52
N ILE A 12 25.32 33.21 -20.84
CA ILE A 12 24.98 33.44 -19.43
C ILE A 12 23.47 33.55 -19.24
N MET A 13 22.76 34.25 -20.14
CA MET A 13 21.30 34.37 -20.07
C MET A 13 20.60 33.03 -20.31
N LEU A 14 21.06 32.22 -21.26
CA LEU A 14 20.52 30.88 -21.50
C LEU A 14 20.75 29.95 -20.31
N VAL A 15 21.96 29.94 -19.75
CA VAL A 15 22.27 29.15 -18.54
C VAL A 15 21.41 29.62 -17.37
N GLY A 16 21.22 30.93 -17.20
CA GLY A 16 20.35 31.49 -16.16
C GLY A 16 18.89 31.05 -16.32
N VAL A 17 18.33 31.07 -17.52
CA VAL A 17 16.95 30.63 -17.77
C VAL A 17 16.80 29.13 -17.54
N VAL A 18 17.73 28.31 -18.03
CA VAL A 18 17.71 26.85 -17.83
C VAL A 18 17.86 26.49 -16.35
N ALA A 19 18.78 27.13 -15.63
CA ALA A 19 18.95 26.94 -14.19
C ALA A 19 17.70 27.37 -13.40
N THR A 20 17.07 28.49 -13.79
CA THR A 20 15.85 28.97 -13.13
C THR A 20 14.68 28.02 -13.39
N ALA A 21 14.51 27.53 -14.63
CA ALA A 21 13.49 26.54 -14.97
C ALA A 21 13.72 25.21 -14.24
N PHE A 22 14.98 24.77 -14.13
CA PHE A 22 15.34 23.56 -13.39
C PHE A 22 15.06 23.71 -11.88
N ILE A 23 15.43 24.84 -11.28
CA ILE A 23 15.14 25.13 -9.87
C ILE A 23 13.63 25.24 -9.63
N TYR A 24 12.87 25.89 -10.53
CA TYR A 24 11.41 25.92 -10.45
C TYR A 24 10.81 24.51 -10.54
N SER A 25 11.33 23.65 -11.43
CA SER A 25 10.84 22.27 -11.55
C SER A 25 11.14 21.41 -10.31
N LEU A 26 12.24 21.68 -9.61
CA LEU A 26 12.60 21.01 -8.35
C LEU A 26 11.84 21.58 -7.14
N ALA A 27 11.55 22.88 -7.13
CA ALA A 27 10.87 23.56 -6.03
C ALA A 27 9.34 23.35 -6.06
N PHE A 28 8.76 23.09 -7.23
CA PHE A 28 7.32 22.90 -7.44
C PHE A 28 6.96 21.45 -7.77
N VAL A 29 7.57 20.47 -7.08
CA VAL A 29 6.99 19.12 -7.09
C VAL A 29 5.65 19.20 -6.37
N PRO A 30 4.51 18.95 -7.05
CA PRO A 30 3.21 19.10 -6.41
C PRO A 30 3.06 18.05 -5.30
N ASN A 31 2.61 18.49 -4.13
CA ASN A 31 2.26 17.58 -3.03
C ASN A 31 0.90 16.95 -3.35
N CYS A 32 0.90 15.67 -3.71
CA CYS A 32 -0.31 14.95 -4.11
C CYS A 32 -1.17 14.49 -2.93
N GLY A 33 -0.80 14.87 -1.70
CA GLY A 33 -1.33 14.31 -0.49
C GLY A 33 -0.67 12.97 -0.18
N THR A 34 -0.61 12.65 1.10
CA THR A 34 -0.26 11.30 1.55
C THR A 34 -1.53 10.60 2.00
N PRO A 35 -1.60 9.26 1.91
CA PRO A 35 -2.61 8.52 2.65
C PRO A 35 -2.59 8.95 4.12
N PRO A 36 -3.72 8.83 4.84
CA PRO A 36 -3.73 9.09 6.27
C PRO A 36 -2.63 8.26 6.96
N ILE A 37 -2.07 8.79 8.05
CA ILE A 37 -1.06 8.10 8.86
C ILE A 37 -1.70 7.71 10.19
N GLY A 38 -1.63 6.43 10.52
CA GLY A 38 -2.10 5.87 11.79
C GLY A 38 -3.61 5.63 11.86
N GLY A 39 -4.14 5.67 13.08
CA GLY A 39 -5.49 5.23 13.39
C GLY A 39 -5.57 3.73 13.63
N SER A 40 -6.79 3.24 13.84
CA SER A 40 -7.07 1.80 13.99
C SER A 40 -7.70 1.28 12.70
N PRO A 41 -7.25 0.12 12.18
CA PRO A 41 -7.95 -0.52 11.07
C PRO A 41 -9.35 -0.97 11.52
N THR A 42 -10.29 -1.08 10.58
CA THR A 42 -11.64 -1.58 10.89
C THR A 42 -11.62 -3.09 10.95
N ILE A 43 -11.91 -3.68 12.11
CA ILE A 43 -12.02 -5.13 12.27
C ILE A 43 -13.47 -5.54 12.05
N HIS A 44 -13.72 -6.41 11.08
CA HIS A 44 -15.06 -6.88 10.73
C HIS A 44 -15.48 -8.15 11.47
N GLY A 45 -14.50 -8.89 12.00
CA GLY A 45 -14.73 -10.09 12.77
C GLY A 45 -13.56 -11.05 12.71
N THR A 46 -13.65 -12.09 13.54
CA THR A 46 -12.72 -13.23 13.55
C THR A 46 -13.50 -14.45 13.10
N ILE A 47 -13.06 -15.12 12.04
CA ILE A 47 -13.78 -16.27 11.47
C ILE A 47 -13.49 -17.54 12.30
N GLY A 48 -12.37 -17.59 13.01
CA GLY A 48 -11.93 -18.73 13.81
C GLY A 48 -10.75 -19.43 13.16
N ILE A 49 -10.77 -20.75 13.10
CA ILE A 49 -9.71 -21.57 12.49
C ILE A 49 -10.15 -22.05 11.11
N ILE A 50 -9.36 -21.73 10.09
CA ILE A 50 -9.48 -22.30 8.74
C ILE A 50 -8.30 -23.26 8.48
N TYR A 51 -8.43 -24.15 7.49
CA TYR A 51 -7.36 -25.09 7.13
C TYR A 51 -6.88 -24.84 5.71
N ILE A 52 -5.59 -24.54 5.57
CA ILE A 52 -4.92 -24.39 4.27
C ILE A 52 -3.84 -25.47 4.19
N ASN A 53 -3.95 -26.35 3.19
CA ASN A 53 -3.05 -27.50 3.04
C ASN A 53 -2.93 -28.35 4.33
N SER A 54 -4.05 -28.56 5.03
CA SER A 54 -4.14 -29.26 6.32
C SER A 54 -3.46 -28.57 7.52
N VAL A 55 -3.01 -27.32 7.36
CA VAL A 55 -2.45 -26.52 8.45
C VAL A 55 -3.52 -25.55 8.97
N PRO A 56 -3.77 -25.49 10.29
CA PRO A 56 -4.74 -24.56 10.87
C PRO A 56 -4.19 -23.13 10.87
N TYR A 57 -5.02 -22.18 10.42
CA TYR A 57 -4.79 -20.74 10.47
C TYR A 57 -5.91 -20.05 11.22
N TYR A 58 -5.57 -19.13 12.11
CA TYR A 58 -6.48 -18.13 12.65
C TYR A 58 -6.77 -17.09 11.59
N ASP A 59 -8.05 -16.85 11.35
CA ASP A 59 -8.56 -15.95 10.33
C ASP A 59 -9.22 -14.72 10.97
N MET A 60 -8.77 -13.53 10.55
CA MET A 60 -9.35 -12.24 10.92
C MET A 60 -9.59 -11.36 9.68
N ASN A 61 -10.80 -10.79 9.58
CA ASN A 61 -11.16 -9.84 8.52
C ASN A 61 -10.90 -8.40 8.97
N VAL A 62 -10.08 -7.67 8.22
CA VAL A 62 -9.57 -6.36 8.61
C VAL A 62 -9.50 -5.40 7.42
N THR A 63 -9.95 -4.16 7.62
CA THR A 63 -9.77 -3.06 6.66
C THR A 63 -8.65 -2.14 7.06
N PHE A 64 -7.65 -2.05 6.20
CA PHE A 64 -6.66 -0.99 6.29
C PHE A 64 -7.05 0.17 5.36
N THR A 65 -6.88 1.39 5.86
CA THR A 65 -7.21 2.65 5.15
C THR A 65 -6.07 3.66 5.21
N ALA A 66 -4.99 3.33 5.91
CA ALA A 66 -3.91 4.24 6.23
C ALA A 66 -2.60 3.46 6.41
N VAL A 67 -1.48 4.16 6.28
CA VAL A 67 -0.17 3.60 6.66
C VAL A 67 -0.03 3.59 8.18
N GLN A 68 0.83 2.73 8.72
CA GLN A 68 1.07 2.53 10.15
C GLN A 68 -0.12 2.03 10.99
N GLN A 69 -1.23 1.62 10.36
CA GLN A 69 -2.27 0.86 11.04
C GLN A 69 -1.76 -0.54 11.37
N SER A 70 -2.06 -1.01 12.58
CA SER A 70 -1.65 -2.33 13.02
C SER A 70 -2.78 -3.12 13.66
N VAL A 71 -2.68 -4.44 13.55
CA VAL A 71 -3.57 -5.39 14.20
C VAL A 71 -2.77 -6.61 14.64
N ASN A 72 -3.13 -7.15 15.81
CA ASN A 72 -2.56 -8.40 16.31
C ASN A 72 -3.51 -9.55 16.00
N VAL A 73 -2.99 -10.59 15.35
CA VAL A 73 -3.70 -11.83 15.09
C VAL A 73 -2.86 -12.96 15.69
N ALA A 74 -3.39 -13.61 16.73
CA ALA A 74 -2.79 -14.79 17.35
C ALA A 74 -1.32 -14.61 17.81
N GLY A 75 -0.93 -13.39 18.22
CA GLY A 75 0.43 -13.06 18.64
C GLY A 75 1.31 -12.44 17.54
N THR A 76 0.89 -12.53 16.28
CA THR A 76 1.57 -11.93 15.13
C THR A 76 0.98 -10.55 14.81
N ILE A 77 1.83 -9.54 14.65
CA ILE A 77 1.41 -8.18 14.36
C ILE A 77 1.52 -7.93 12.86
N PHE A 78 0.42 -7.49 12.24
CA PHE A 78 0.40 -6.97 10.87
C PHE A 78 0.34 -5.46 10.95
N GLN A 79 1.29 -4.78 10.33
CA GLN A 79 1.34 -3.33 10.26
C GLN A 79 1.50 -2.87 8.81
N THR A 80 0.62 -2.00 8.34
CA THR A 80 0.79 -1.39 7.01
C THR A 80 2.00 -0.47 6.97
N THR A 81 2.90 -0.67 6.02
CA THR A 81 4.05 0.22 5.79
C THR A 81 3.86 1.10 4.56
N ASP A 82 3.07 0.63 3.60
CA ASP A 82 2.73 1.38 2.40
C ASP A 82 1.27 1.09 2.01
N PHE A 83 0.60 2.11 1.49
CA PHE A 83 -0.79 2.04 1.08
C PHE A 83 -0.98 2.90 -0.17
N GLN A 84 -1.31 2.24 -1.27
CA GLN A 84 -1.61 2.90 -2.53
C GLN A 84 -3.12 2.85 -2.74
N ASP A 85 -3.74 4.01 -2.60
CA ASP A 85 -5.15 4.20 -2.91
C ASP A 85 -5.29 4.86 -4.30
N PRO A 86 -5.89 4.17 -5.30
CA PRO A 86 -6.11 4.70 -6.64
C PRO A 86 -6.99 5.95 -6.69
N SER A 87 -7.80 6.20 -5.65
CA SER A 87 -8.64 7.40 -5.52
C SER A 87 -7.88 8.61 -4.98
N PHE A 88 -6.74 8.41 -4.31
CA PHE A 88 -5.87 9.51 -3.90
C PHE A 88 -4.90 9.89 -5.02
N PRO A 89 -4.69 11.19 -5.27
CA PRO A 89 -3.69 11.63 -6.23
C PRO A 89 -2.30 11.18 -5.80
N HIS A 90 -1.49 10.71 -6.73
CA HIS A 90 -0.07 10.44 -6.51
C HIS A 90 0.77 11.09 -7.60
N LEU A 91 2.05 11.32 -7.29
CA LEU A 91 2.96 11.99 -8.19
C LEU A 91 3.34 11.06 -9.35
N GLN A 92 2.99 11.45 -10.58
CA GLN A 92 3.49 10.84 -11.80
C GLN A 92 4.17 11.92 -12.63
N GLY A 93 5.51 11.85 -12.73
CA GLY A 93 6.29 12.92 -13.33
C GLY A 93 6.17 14.22 -12.53
N THR A 94 5.64 15.27 -13.15
CA THR A 94 5.44 16.60 -12.53
C THR A 94 3.99 16.90 -12.14
N SER A 95 3.09 15.91 -12.24
CA SER A 95 1.65 16.10 -12.00
C SER A 95 1.11 15.09 -11.00
N CYS A 96 0.11 15.51 -10.23
CA CYS A 96 -0.66 14.62 -9.38
C CYS A 96 -1.80 14.01 -10.20
N ILE A 97 -1.83 12.68 -10.29
CA ILE A 97 -2.87 11.96 -11.01
C ILE A 97 -3.56 10.97 -10.09
N THR A 98 -4.85 10.76 -10.32
CA THR A 98 -5.60 9.64 -9.77
C THR A 98 -5.62 8.53 -10.82
N LEU A 99 -5.46 7.28 -10.39
CA LEU A 99 -5.57 6.12 -11.28
C LEU A 99 -6.78 5.29 -10.86
N PRO A 100 -8.03 5.78 -11.05
CA PRO A 100 -9.22 5.19 -10.47
C PRO A 100 -9.51 3.75 -10.92
N ASN A 101 -8.87 3.30 -12.01
CA ASN A 101 -9.01 1.94 -12.53
C ASN A 101 -7.93 0.98 -11.99
N ASN A 102 -6.89 1.49 -11.32
CA ASN A 102 -5.86 0.64 -10.72
C ASN A 102 -6.39 -0.08 -9.48
N PRO A 103 -5.86 -1.26 -9.15
CA PRO A 103 -6.15 -1.89 -7.87
C PRO A 103 -5.54 -1.07 -6.71
N PHE A 104 -6.17 -1.16 -5.56
CA PHE A 104 -5.55 -0.78 -4.29
C PHE A 104 -4.36 -1.70 -4.03
N ARG A 105 -3.33 -1.19 -3.37
CA ARG A 105 -2.18 -1.99 -2.95
C ARG A 105 -1.82 -1.66 -1.52
N ALA A 106 -1.56 -2.68 -0.72
CA ALA A 106 -1.04 -2.53 0.63
C ALA A 106 0.19 -3.39 0.82
N THR A 107 1.19 -2.83 1.51
CA THR A 107 2.34 -3.57 1.99
C THR A 107 2.25 -3.66 3.51
N LEU A 108 2.32 -4.88 4.02
CA LEU A 108 2.21 -5.21 5.44
C LEU A 108 3.55 -5.74 5.92
N GLN A 109 4.11 -5.11 6.95
CA GLN A 109 5.14 -5.71 7.78
C GLN A 109 4.49 -6.63 8.79
N VAL A 110 4.93 -7.88 8.81
CA VAL A 110 4.50 -8.93 9.71
C VAL A 110 5.59 -9.14 10.75
N THR A 111 5.26 -8.93 12.02
CA THR A 111 6.15 -9.16 13.15
C THR A 111 5.66 -10.37 13.92
N PHE A 112 6.48 -11.42 13.97
CA PHE A 112 6.17 -12.63 14.72
C PHE A 112 6.53 -12.48 16.20
N THR A 113 6.07 -13.42 17.02
CA THR A 113 6.32 -13.43 18.47
C THR A 113 7.80 -13.52 18.85
N ASP A 114 8.64 -14.04 17.96
CA ASP A 114 10.09 -14.11 18.11
C ASP A 114 10.82 -12.86 17.59
N ALA A 115 10.07 -11.79 17.30
CA ALA A 115 10.52 -10.50 16.77
C ALA A 115 11.14 -10.56 15.36
N THR A 116 10.99 -11.67 14.63
CA THR A 116 11.34 -11.70 13.22
C THR A 116 10.34 -10.90 12.38
N LEU A 117 10.81 -10.41 11.24
CA LEU A 117 10.07 -9.51 10.37
C LEU A 117 9.99 -10.10 8.95
N GLN A 118 8.79 -10.10 8.38
CA GLN A 118 8.58 -10.38 6.96
C GLN A 118 7.63 -9.37 6.36
N THR A 119 7.67 -9.25 5.03
CA THR A 119 6.81 -8.32 4.30
C THR A 119 5.86 -9.08 3.41
N LEU A 120 4.57 -8.79 3.52
CA LEU A 120 3.53 -9.25 2.62
C LEU A 120 3.04 -8.08 1.78
N THR A 121 2.76 -8.33 0.51
CA THR A 121 2.17 -7.32 -0.39
C THR A 121 0.93 -7.91 -1.00
N ILE A 122 -0.14 -7.12 -0.99
CA ILE A 122 -1.40 -7.50 -1.58
C ILE A 122 -1.96 -6.38 -2.43
N SER A 123 -2.57 -6.76 -3.55
CA SER A 123 -3.34 -5.88 -4.41
C SER A 123 -4.80 -6.34 -4.41
N TYR A 124 -5.74 -5.40 -4.34
CA TYR A 124 -7.16 -5.71 -4.21
C TYR A 124 -8.04 -4.67 -4.91
N GLY A 125 -9.27 -5.06 -5.28
CA GLY A 125 -10.20 -4.21 -6.03
C GLY A 125 -9.82 -4.06 -7.51
N GLY A 126 -9.90 -2.83 -8.02
CA GLY A 126 -9.69 -2.49 -9.44
C GLY A 126 -10.97 -2.47 -10.27
N SER A 127 -10.88 -1.94 -11.49
CA SER A 127 -11.96 -1.97 -12.48
C SER A 127 -11.43 -2.54 -13.81
N PRO A 128 -11.92 -3.72 -14.26
CA PRO A 128 -12.94 -4.54 -13.62
C PRO A 128 -12.45 -5.16 -12.30
N PRO A 129 -13.38 -5.51 -11.38
CA PRO A 129 -13.01 -6.07 -10.09
C PRO A 129 -12.29 -7.42 -10.26
N THR A 130 -11.18 -7.60 -9.55
CA THR A 130 -10.50 -8.90 -9.52
C THR A 130 -11.35 -9.85 -8.65
N THR A 131 -11.82 -10.99 -9.11
CA THR A 131 -12.78 -11.80 -8.31
C THR A 131 -12.13 -12.57 -7.16
N THR A 132 -10.80 -12.71 -7.17
CA THR A 132 -10.00 -13.37 -6.15
C THR A 132 -8.62 -12.69 -6.11
N GLY A 133 -8.24 -12.16 -4.94
CA GLY A 133 -6.89 -11.64 -4.74
C GLY A 133 -5.87 -12.76 -4.76
N THR A 134 -4.66 -12.47 -5.21
CA THR A 134 -3.55 -13.41 -5.01
C THR A 134 -3.20 -13.45 -3.53
N GLN A 135 -3.31 -14.63 -2.92
CA GLN A 135 -2.86 -14.86 -1.55
C GLN A 135 -1.34 -14.61 -1.44
N SER A 136 -0.91 -13.96 -0.37
CA SER A 136 0.50 -13.72 -0.06
C SER A 136 0.82 -14.35 1.29
N PHE A 137 1.73 -15.31 1.34
CA PHE A 137 2.17 -15.99 2.56
C PHE A 137 3.65 -15.73 2.83
N THR A 138 4.01 -15.75 4.11
CA THR A 138 5.40 -15.77 4.56
C THR A 138 6.05 -17.09 4.19
N SER A 139 7.21 -17.07 3.54
CA SER A 139 7.83 -18.27 2.97
C SER A 139 8.82 -18.97 3.90
N ASN A 140 9.35 -18.27 4.91
CA ASN A 140 10.45 -18.76 5.75
C ASN A 140 10.16 -18.67 7.26
N HIS A 141 8.91 -18.82 7.68
CA HIS A 141 8.56 -18.78 9.11
C HIS A 141 7.59 -19.88 9.53
N THR A 142 7.80 -20.39 10.75
CA THR A 142 6.85 -21.24 11.49
C THR A 142 6.69 -20.67 12.90
N PRO A 143 5.48 -20.26 13.33
CA PRO A 143 4.24 -20.26 12.56
C PRO A 143 4.31 -19.34 11.32
N GLY A 144 3.51 -19.69 10.31
CA GLY A 144 3.38 -18.93 9.07
C GLY A 144 2.27 -17.89 9.17
N ALA A 145 2.37 -16.82 8.39
CA ALA A 145 1.35 -15.79 8.26
C ALA A 145 1.00 -15.56 6.78
N GLY A 146 -0.21 -15.07 6.52
CA GLY A 146 -0.68 -14.78 5.18
C GLY A 146 -1.71 -13.66 5.15
N VAL A 147 -1.90 -13.12 3.94
CA VAL A 147 -2.95 -12.16 3.64
C VAL A 147 -3.62 -12.55 2.32
N GLU A 148 -4.94 -12.46 2.31
CA GLU A 148 -5.77 -12.74 1.15
C GLU A 148 -6.79 -11.62 0.97
N TRP A 149 -7.25 -11.42 -0.26
CA TRP A 149 -8.38 -10.56 -0.52
C TRP A 149 -9.49 -11.36 -1.20
N LEU A 150 -10.68 -11.26 -0.61
CA LEU A 150 -11.89 -11.92 -1.07
C LEU A 150 -12.93 -10.86 -1.43
N GLN A 151 -13.43 -10.89 -2.67
CA GLN A 151 -14.52 -10.02 -3.11
C GLN A 151 -15.82 -10.81 -3.26
N GLY A 152 -16.93 -10.29 -2.74
CA GLY A 152 -18.26 -10.85 -2.97
C GLY A 152 -18.58 -12.15 -2.21
N ALA A 153 -17.64 -12.71 -1.44
CA ALA A 153 -18.01 -13.64 -0.38
C ALA A 153 -18.71 -12.86 0.74
N PRO A 154 -19.85 -13.32 1.29
CA PRO A 154 -20.45 -12.65 2.44
C PRO A 154 -19.48 -12.77 3.62
N CYS A 155 -18.77 -11.69 3.93
CA CYS A 155 -18.08 -11.52 5.20
C CYS A 155 -19.14 -11.43 6.30
N LEU A 156 -19.65 -12.58 6.75
CA LEU A 156 -20.76 -12.74 7.71
C LEU A 156 -22.10 -12.10 7.26
N GLN A 157 -23.20 -12.84 7.43
CA GLN A 157 -24.56 -12.31 7.31
C GLN A 157 -24.75 -11.14 8.30
N GLY A 158 -24.71 -9.91 7.80
CA GLY A 158 -25.06 -8.72 8.61
C GLY A 158 -24.46 -7.40 8.15
N ALA A 159 -23.34 -7.41 7.42
CA ALA A 159 -22.71 -6.19 6.90
C ALA A 159 -22.56 -6.30 5.38
N MET A 160 -23.57 -5.81 4.65
CA MET A 160 -23.43 -5.58 3.21
C MET A 160 -22.64 -4.30 3.00
N ASP A 161 -21.32 -4.34 3.18
CA ASP A 161 -20.38 -3.36 2.64
C ASP A 161 -19.00 -4.03 2.51
N ASN A 162 -18.66 -4.39 1.27
CA ASN A 162 -17.31 -4.67 0.75
C ASN A 162 -16.30 -5.39 1.68
N CYS A 163 -16.09 -6.69 1.50
CA CYS A 163 -14.99 -7.41 2.16
C CYS A 163 -13.63 -6.76 1.90
N ILE A 164 -12.93 -6.47 2.99
CA ILE A 164 -11.58 -5.94 3.01
C ILE A 164 -10.69 -6.93 3.75
N LEU A 165 -9.66 -7.40 3.06
CA LEU A 165 -8.47 -8.16 3.51
C LEU A 165 -8.65 -9.18 4.66
N THR A 166 -8.42 -10.46 4.35
CA THR A 166 -8.38 -11.56 5.31
C THR A 166 -6.94 -11.83 5.74
N LEU A 167 -6.68 -11.80 7.04
CA LEU A 167 -5.38 -12.07 7.66
C LEU A 167 -5.37 -13.49 8.24
N LEU A 168 -4.29 -14.22 7.97
CA LEU A 168 -4.15 -15.63 8.30
C LEU A 168 -2.89 -15.85 9.13
N VAL A 169 -2.97 -16.56 10.26
CA VAL A 169 -1.80 -16.90 11.10
C VAL A 169 -1.89 -18.33 11.62
N THR A 170 -0.88 -19.16 11.40
CA THR A 170 -0.85 -20.49 12.03
C THR A 170 -0.43 -20.39 13.49
N GLN A 171 -0.79 -21.37 14.31
CA GLN A 171 -0.11 -21.59 15.60
C GLN A 171 0.48 -23.01 15.61
N THR A 172 1.63 -23.14 16.25
CA THR A 172 2.24 -24.42 16.64
C THR A 172 2.01 -24.64 18.11
#